data_AF-A0A6A9T1M4-F1
#
_entry.id   AF-A0A6A9T1M4-F1
#
_cell.length_a   1.000
_cell.length_b   1.000
_cell.length_c   1.000
_cell.angle_alpha   90.00
_cell.angle_beta   90.00
_cell.angle_gamma   90.00
#
_symmetry.space_group_name_H-M   'P 1'
#
loop_
_entity.id
_entity.type
_entity.pdbx_description
1 polymer ?
#
loop_
_entity_poly.entity_id
_entity_poly.type
_entity_poly.pdbx_seq_one_letter_code
_entity_poly.pdbx_strand_id
1 'polypeptide(L)'
;MASVSASHLIIFIASVLVAASVAGTITNTVGDLSGAITEQGVDVSNDVRTDVEIISDSGAQVYNRSGNGNVTLLVKNTGSNRLSADTGGVDVVLDGALRTAVSLTVVTGDDPTVWGPNDVARIEVSVPGLASGDHRIQLTINGDEEVFEFQS
;
A
#
# COMPACT_ATOMS: atom_id res chain seq x y z
N MET A 1 62.99 31.93 9.63
CA MET A 1 62.09 31.55 8.53
C MET A 1 61.55 30.11 8.62
N ALA A 2 62.13 29.20 9.43
CA ALA A 2 61.62 27.82 9.60
C ALA A 2 60.28 27.69 10.37
N SER A 3 59.99 28.59 11.32
CA SER A 3 58.78 28.52 12.15
C SER A 3 57.48 28.75 11.37
N VAL A 4 57.50 29.64 10.37
CA VAL A 4 56.34 29.93 9.50
C VAL A 4 55.99 28.71 8.63
N SER A 5 56.97 27.91 8.23
CA SER A 5 56.75 26.71 7.42
C SER A 5 56.09 25.58 8.21
N ALA A 6 56.42 25.45 9.51
CA ALA A 6 55.80 24.47 10.39
C ALA A 6 54.32 24.79 10.64
N SER A 7 53.97 26.06 10.87
CA SER A 7 52.56 26.47 11.05
C SER A 7 51.71 26.23 9.82
N HIS A 8 52.21 26.52 8.60
CA HIS A 8 51.47 26.24 7.37
C HIS A 8 51.22 24.74 7.16
N LEU A 9 52.20 23.89 7.48
CA LEU A 9 52.04 22.44 7.39
C LEU A 9 50.93 21.93 8.32
N ILE A 10 50.88 22.42 9.56
CA ILE A 10 49.87 22.03 10.54
C ILE A 10 48.47 22.43 10.06
N ILE A 11 48.30 23.65 9.56
CA ILE A 11 46.99 24.13 9.05
C ILE A 11 46.58 23.37 7.80
N PHE A 12 47.51 23.04 6.91
CA PHE A 12 47.24 22.22 5.73
C PHE A 12 46.74 20.82 6.09
N ILE A 13 47.39 20.15 7.04
CA ILE A 13 46.95 18.83 7.50
C ILE A 13 45.58 18.94 8.18
N ALA A 14 45.38 19.96 9.03
CA ALA A 14 44.09 20.19 9.69
C ALA A 14 42.95 20.41 8.66
N SER A 15 43.19 21.19 7.60
CA SER A 15 42.19 21.43 6.56
C SER A 15 41.87 20.17 5.75
N VAL A 16 42.89 19.35 5.46
CA VAL A 16 42.69 18.07 4.76
C VAL A 16 41.87 17.09 5.61
N LEU A 17 42.11 17.03 6.92
CA LEU A 17 41.32 16.19 7.83
C LEU A 17 39.86 16.62 7.87
N VAL A 18 39.60 17.92 8.01
CA VAL A 18 38.22 18.47 7.97
C VAL A 18 37.56 18.17 6.62
N ALA A 19 38.27 18.40 5.51
CA ALA A 19 37.77 18.10 4.18
C ALA A 19 37.44 16.61 4.01
N ALA A 20 38.29 15.70 4.51
CA ALA A 20 38.07 14.27 4.48
C ALA A 20 36.84 13.85 5.30
N SER A 21 36.63 14.45 6.48
CA SER A 21 35.44 14.20 7.30
C SER A 21 34.16 14.64 6.59
N VAL A 22 34.15 15.84 5.99
CA VAL A 22 32.98 16.33 5.23
C VAL A 22 32.71 15.45 4.02
N ALA A 23 33.74 15.09 3.26
CA ALA A 23 33.60 14.18 2.12
C ALA A 23 33.01 12.83 2.54
N GLY A 24 33.48 12.25 3.65
CA GLY A 24 32.93 11.01 4.20
C GLY A 24 31.46 11.11 4.57
N THR A 25 31.04 12.21 5.22
CA THR A 25 29.61 12.41 5.54
C THR A 25 28.75 12.53 4.28
N ILE A 26 29.19 13.27 3.27
CA ILE A 26 28.45 13.44 2.02
C ILE A 26 28.31 12.10 1.29
N THR A 27 29.38 11.30 1.21
CA THR A 27 29.32 9.98 0.56
C THR A 27 28.32 9.05 1.25
N ASN A 28 28.29 9.05 2.59
CA ASN A 28 27.30 8.25 3.33
C ASN A 28 25.88 8.75 3.07
N THR A 29 25.62 10.05 3.18
CA THR A 29 24.29 10.62 2.95
C THR A 29 23.79 10.38 1.53
N VAL A 30 24.66 10.46 0.53
CA VAL A 30 24.30 10.13 -0.87
C VAL A 30 24.01 8.65 -1.02
N GLY A 31 24.76 7.78 -0.34
CA GLY A 31 24.49 6.34 -0.31
C GLY A 31 23.12 6.02 0.29
N ASP A 32 22.83 6.59 1.46
CA ASP A 32 21.55 6.41 2.16
C ASP A 32 20.39 6.95 1.30
N LEU A 33 20.56 8.14 0.70
CA LEU A 33 19.57 8.73 -0.20
C LEU A 33 19.33 7.86 -1.44
N SER A 34 20.39 7.33 -2.05
CA SER A 34 20.28 6.43 -3.20
C SER A 34 19.54 5.15 -2.86
N GLY A 35 19.76 4.60 -1.66
CA GLY A 35 19.02 3.46 -1.14
C GLY A 35 17.53 3.77 -1.00
N ALA A 36 17.20 4.86 -0.32
CA ALA A 36 15.81 5.29 -0.12
C ALA A 36 15.08 5.56 -1.45
N ILE A 37 15.75 6.17 -2.44
CA ILE A 37 15.16 6.39 -3.77
C ILE A 37 14.88 5.06 -4.48
N THR A 38 15.78 4.08 -4.34
CA THR A 38 15.61 2.76 -4.99
C THR A 38 14.42 2.02 -4.39
N GLU A 39 14.29 2.03 -3.06
CA GLU A 39 13.16 1.44 -2.34
C GLU A 39 11.84 2.11 -2.72
N GLN A 40 11.79 3.45 -2.65
CA GLN A 40 10.61 4.21 -3.09
C GLN A 40 10.24 3.90 -4.55
N GLY A 41 11.23 3.72 -5.43
CA GLY A 41 11.00 3.36 -6.83
C GLY A 41 10.37 1.99 -7.00
N VAL A 42 10.76 1.00 -6.18
CA VAL A 42 10.16 -0.33 -6.16
C VAL A 42 8.72 -0.27 -5.67
N ASP A 43 8.46 0.44 -4.58
CA ASP A 43 7.13 0.57 -3.99
C ASP A 43 6.17 1.28 -4.95
N VAL A 44 6.53 2.44 -5.49
CA VAL A 44 5.71 3.15 -6.49
C VAL A 44 5.47 2.29 -7.73
N SER A 45 6.47 1.51 -8.17
CA SER A 45 6.27 0.61 -9.29
C SER A 45 5.29 -0.52 -8.93
N ASN A 46 5.28 -1.00 -7.69
CA ASN A 46 4.32 -1.99 -7.24
C ASN A 46 2.91 -1.40 -7.15
N ASP A 47 2.77 -0.20 -6.60
CA ASP A 47 1.50 0.53 -6.54
C ASP A 47 0.93 0.74 -7.94
N VAL A 48 1.72 1.24 -8.90
CA VAL A 48 1.26 1.42 -10.29
C VAL A 48 0.87 0.11 -10.99
N ARG A 49 1.45 -1.02 -10.57
CA ARG A 49 1.15 -2.34 -11.14
C ARG A 49 0.02 -3.07 -10.41
N THR A 50 -0.38 -2.56 -9.25
CA THR A 50 -1.51 -3.04 -8.45
C THR A 50 -2.69 -2.12 -8.75
N ASP A 51 -3.70 -2.68 -9.38
CA ASP A 51 -4.91 -1.94 -9.74
C ASP A 51 -6.05 -2.93 -9.52
N VAL A 52 -7.03 -2.55 -8.72
CA VAL A 52 -8.19 -3.36 -8.40
C VAL A 52 -9.46 -2.56 -8.67
N GLU A 53 -10.48 -3.23 -9.20
CA GLU A 53 -11.74 -2.57 -9.53
C GLU A 53 -12.91 -3.31 -8.87
N ILE A 54 -13.79 -2.57 -8.20
CA ILE A 54 -15.02 -3.15 -7.66
C ILE A 54 -16.02 -3.37 -8.80
N ILE A 55 -16.33 -4.63 -9.08
CA ILE A 55 -17.27 -5.03 -10.15
C ILE A 55 -18.68 -5.37 -9.62
N SER A 56 -18.92 -5.15 -8.32
CA SER A 56 -20.25 -5.28 -7.73
C SER A 56 -21.21 -4.22 -8.28
N ASP A 57 -22.47 -4.60 -8.50
CA ASP A 57 -23.54 -3.68 -8.91
C ASP A 57 -24.26 -3.13 -7.66
N SER A 58 -24.39 -1.80 -7.56
CA SER A 58 -25.07 -1.12 -6.46
C SER A 58 -26.58 -1.32 -6.44
N GLY A 59 -27.17 -1.73 -7.57
CA GLY A 59 -28.57 -2.13 -7.68
C GLY A 59 -28.84 -3.60 -7.34
N ALA A 60 -27.80 -4.42 -7.21
CA ALA A 60 -27.91 -5.81 -6.76
C ALA A 60 -27.94 -5.88 -5.23
N GLN A 61 -28.33 -7.03 -4.67
CA GLN A 61 -28.34 -7.24 -3.23
C GLN A 61 -26.90 -7.41 -2.69
N VAL A 62 -26.19 -6.30 -2.50
CA VAL A 62 -24.83 -6.26 -1.94
C VAL A 62 -24.85 -6.51 -0.43
N TYR A 63 -25.89 -6.04 0.27
CA TYR A 63 -26.09 -6.25 1.70
C TYR A 63 -27.13 -7.34 1.98
N ASN A 64 -26.73 -8.37 2.73
CA ASN A 64 -27.64 -9.43 3.15
C ASN A 64 -28.40 -9.07 4.43
N ARG A 65 -29.50 -8.34 4.27
CA ARG A 65 -30.40 -7.94 5.38
C ARG A 65 -31.18 -9.11 5.99
N SER A 66 -31.43 -10.17 5.23
CA SER A 66 -32.22 -11.35 5.66
C SER A 66 -31.38 -12.45 6.33
N GLY A 67 -30.06 -12.29 6.40
CA GLY A 67 -29.09 -13.25 6.93
C GLY A 67 -28.20 -12.66 8.02
N ASN A 68 -26.91 -12.99 7.98
CA ASN A 68 -25.92 -12.62 9.01
C ASN A 68 -25.50 -11.12 8.99
N GLY A 69 -26.09 -10.29 8.13
CA GLY A 69 -25.72 -8.89 7.97
C GLY A 69 -24.29 -8.74 7.43
N ASN A 70 -24.02 -9.28 6.24
CA ASN A 70 -22.75 -9.11 5.56
C ASN A 70 -22.91 -8.29 4.26
N VAL A 71 -21.90 -7.48 3.97
CA VAL A 71 -21.71 -6.79 2.69
C VAL A 71 -20.78 -7.65 1.85
N THR A 72 -21.21 -8.06 0.66
CA THR A 72 -20.41 -8.88 -0.25
C THR A 72 -20.00 -8.06 -1.47
N LEU A 73 -18.70 -7.84 -1.65
CA LEU A 73 -18.11 -7.16 -2.78
C LEU A 73 -17.35 -8.15 -3.67
N LEU A 74 -17.48 -7.98 -4.98
CA LEU A 74 -16.65 -8.64 -5.97
C LEU A 74 -15.63 -7.63 -6.49
N VAL A 75 -14.36 -8.00 -6.40
CA VAL A 75 -13.24 -7.13 -6.75
C VAL A 75 -12.39 -7.85 -7.77
N LYS A 76 -12.10 -7.21 -8.88
CA LYS A 76 -11.28 -7.76 -9.97
C LYS A 76 -9.88 -7.14 -9.91
N ASN A 77 -8.85 -7.95 -10.09
CA ASN A 77 -7.49 -7.45 -10.27
C ASN A 77 -7.34 -7.01 -11.73
N THR A 78 -7.35 -5.71 -11.96
CA THR A 78 -7.15 -5.02 -13.25
C THR A 78 -5.67 -4.75 -13.52
N GLY A 79 -4.84 -4.86 -12.49
CA GLY A 79 -3.39 -4.71 -12.54
C GLY A 79 -2.64 -5.90 -13.14
N SER A 80 -1.32 -5.79 -13.07
CA SER A 80 -0.37 -6.80 -13.58
C SER A 80 0.34 -7.58 -12.48
N ASN A 81 0.25 -7.12 -11.23
CA ASN A 81 0.78 -7.82 -10.06
C ASN A 81 -0.13 -8.96 -9.63
N ARG A 82 0.48 -10.01 -9.09
CA ARG A 82 -0.24 -11.06 -8.36
C ARG A 82 -0.39 -10.61 -6.91
N LEU A 83 -1.62 -10.61 -6.41
CA LEU A 83 -1.94 -10.25 -5.03
C LEU A 83 -2.09 -11.53 -4.21
N SER A 84 -1.72 -11.48 -2.92
CA SER A 84 -2.00 -12.59 -2.01
C SER A 84 -3.46 -12.58 -1.63
N ALA A 85 -4.07 -13.76 -1.51
CA ALA A 85 -5.44 -13.90 -1.01
C ALA A 85 -5.50 -13.85 0.53
N ASP A 86 -4.73 -12.97 1.15
CA ASP A 86 -4.73 -12.75 2.59
C ASP A 86 -5.45 -11.44 2.94
N THR A 87 -5.93 -11.33 4.18
CA THR A 87 -6.58 -10.11 4.66
C THR A 87 -5.58 -9.09 5.21
N GLY A 88 -4.28 -9.41 5.24
CA GLY A 88 -3.24 -8.55 5.80
C GLY A 88 -2.98 -7.28 4.99
N GLY A 89 -3.22 -7.33 3.68
CA GLY A 89 -3.10 -6.17 2.78
C GLY A 89 -4.43 -5.50 2.42
N VAL A 90 -5.52 -5.84 3.12
CA VAL A 90 -6.88 -5.36 2.81
C VAL A 90 -7.46 -4.58 3.97
N ASP A 91 -7.64 -3.28 3.76
CA ASP A 91 -8.34 -2.41 4.70
C ASP A 91 -9.74 -2.06 4.18
N VAL A 92 -10.74 -2.18 5.05
CA VAL A 92 -12.12 -1.86 4.72
C VAL A 92 -12.65 -0.81 5.67
N VAL A 93 -13.07 0.33 5.13
CA VAL A 93 -13.71 1.40 5.88
C VAL A 93 -15.16 1.55 5.39
N LEU A 94 -16.11 1.39 6.30
CA LEU A 94 -17.53 1.58 6.01
C LEU A 94 -18.05 2.78 6.81
N ASP A 95 -18.57 3.79 6.11
CA ASP A 95 -19.09 5.05 6.68
C ASP A 95 -18.10 5.72 7.65
N GLY A 96 -16.81 5.65 7.33
CA GLY A 96 -15.73 6.21 8.15
C GLY A 96 -15.27 5.33 9.32
N ALA A 97 -15.81 4.12 9.49
CA ALA A 97 -15.39 3.18 10.51
C ALA A 97 -14.62 1.99 9.90
N LEU A 98 -13.40 1.75 10.40
CA LEU A 98 -12.59 0.59 10.02
C LEU A 98 -13.28 -0.72 10.45
N ARG A 99 -13.31 -1.69 9.54
CA ARG A 99 -13.88 -3.03 9.76
C ARG A 99 -12.77 -4.07 9.74
N THR A 100 -12.68 -4.85 10.81
CA THR A 100 -11.69 -5.92 10.97
C THR A 100 -12.26 -7.30 10.68
N ALA A 101 -13.59 -7.45 10.72
CA ALA A 101 -14.29 -8.69 10.41
C ALA A 101 -14.50 -8.80 8.89
N VAL A 102 -13.39 -9.01 8.18
CA VAL A 102 -13.32 -9.14 6.73
C VAL A 102 -12.85 -10.54 6.37
N SER A 103 -13.49 -11.18 5.40
CA SER A 103 -13.00 -12.38 4.74
C SER A 103 -12.76 -12.10 3.26
N LEU A 104 -11.71 -12.73 2.72
CA LEU A 104 -11.37 -12.66 1.31
C LEU A 104 -11.32 -14.08 0.75
N THR A 105 -11.88 -14.28 -0.43
CA THR A 105 -11.85 -15.56 -1.13
C THR A 105 -11.74 -15.33 -2.62
N VAL A 106 -10.69 -15.85 -3.24
CA VAL A 106 -10.54 -15.80 -4.70
C VAL A 106 -11.58 -16.73 -5.34
N VAL A 107 -12.41 -16.17 -6.23
CA VAL A 107 -13.52 -16.89 -6.89
C VAL A 107 -13.20 -17.27 -8.32
N THR A 108 -12.09 -16.78 -8.89
CA THR A 108 -11.65 -17.08 -10.26
C THR A 108 -10.14 -17.32 -10.27
N GLY A 109 -9.68 -18.23 -11.11
CA GLY A 109 -8.28 -18.66 -11.17
C GLY A 109 -8.09 -20.10 -10.69
N ASP A 110 -6.89 -20.64 -10.93
CA ASP A 110 -6.55 -22.03 -10.59
C ASP A 110 -6.07 -22.18 -9.14
N ASP A 111 -5.60 -21.10 -8.51
CA ASP A 111 -5.04 -21.08 -7.16
C ASP A 111 -5.87 -20.14 -6.25
N PRO A 112 -6.57 -20.66 -5.23
CA PRO A 112 -7.38 -19.83 -4.33
C PRO A 112 -6.54 -18.96 -3.38
N THR A 113 -5.23 -19.16 -3.31
CA THR A 113 -4.30 -18.40 -2.46
C THR A 113 -3.65 -17.21 -3.18
N VAL A 114 -3.82 -17.15 -4.50
CA VAL A 114 -3.22 -16.14 -5.37
C VAL A 114 -4.31 -15.47 -6.19
N TRP A 115 -4.39 -14.14 -6.07
CA TRP A 115 -5.29 -13.32 -6.85
C TRP A 115 -4.51 -12.73 -8.04
N GLY A 116 -4.52 -13.45 -9.17
CA GLY A 116 -3.76 -13.09 -10.36
C GLY A 116 -4.41 -11.98 -11.19
N PRO A 117 -3.71 -11.48 -12.23
CA PRO A 117 -4.28 -10.53 -13.17
C PRO A 117 -5.57 -11.07 -13.81
N ASN A 118 -6.63 -10.26 -13.78
CA ASN A 118 -8.00 -10.57 -14.21
C ASN A 118 -8.80 -11.54 -13.33
N ASP A 119 -8.19 -12.11 -12.28
CA ASP A 119 -8.95 -12.91 -11.34
C ASP A 119 -9.87 -12.02 -10.50
N VAL A 120 -10.91 -12.64 -9.95
CA VAL A 120 -11.90 -11.96 -9.12
C VAL A 120 -11.82 -12.54 -7.72
N ALA A 121 -11.80 -11.67 -6.72
CA ALA A 121 -11.92 -12.00 -5.31
C ALA A 121 -13.28 -11.54 -4.79
N ARG A 122 -13.86 -12.36 -3.90
CA ARG A 122 -15.02 -12.00 -3.09
C ARG A 122 -14.52 -11.53 -1.74
N ILE A 123 -14.91 -10.33 -1.37
CA ILE A 123 -14.67 -9.75 -0.05
C ILE A 123 -15.99 -9.70 0.68
N GLU A 124 -16.05 -10.30 1.86
CA GLU A 124 -17.23 -10.25 2.71
C GLU A 124 -16.89 -9.52 4.01
N VAL A 125 -17.72 -8.54 4.35
CA VAL A 125 -17.53 -7.68 5.51
C VAL A 125 -18.72 -7.90 6.42
N SER A 126 -18.47 -8.36 7.64
CA SER A 126 -19.53 -8.58 8.62
C SER A 126 -19.94 -7.26 9.27
N VAL A 127 -21.18 -6.83 9.02
CA VAL A 127 -21.75 -5.56 9.50
C VAL A 127 -23.20 -5.80 9.95
N PRO A 128 -23.40 -6.52 11.07
CA PRO A 128 -24.74 -6.77 11.59
C PRO A 128 -25.40 -5.45 11.99
N GLY A 129 -26.65 -5.25 11.54
CA GLY A 129 -27.46 -4.10 11.94
C GLY A 129 -27.12 -2.80 11.21
N LEU A 130 -26.60 -2.86 9.99
CA LEU A 130 -26.44 -1.67 9.14
C LEU A 130 -27.80 -0.96 8.97
N ALA A 131 -27.82 0.33 9.29
CA ALA A 131 -29.02 1.18 9.15
C ALA A 131 -29.49 1.20 7.69
N SER A 132 -30.77 1.45 7.40
CA SER A 132 -31.19 1.65 6.01
C SER A 132 -30.74 3.01 5.50
N GLY A 133 -30.31 3.06 4.24
CA GLY A 133 -29.90 4.29 3.58
C GLY A 133 -28.73 4.08 2.64
N ASP A 134 -28.10 5.20 2.28
CA ASP A 134 -26.87 5.22 1.49
C ASP A 134 -25.68 4.91 2.40
N HIS A 135 -24.81 4.02 1.93
CA HIS A 135 -23.56 3.67 2.59
C HIS A 135 -22.40 3.78 1.62
N ARG A 136 -21.25 4.17 2.17
CA ARG A 136 -20.00 4.25 1.42
C ARG A 136 -18.98 3.29 2.03
N ILE A 137 -18.55 2.34 1.23
CA ILE A 137 -17.43 1.45 1.56
C ILE A 137 -16.21 1.88 0.76
N GLN A 138 -15.10 2.05 1.48
CA GLN A 138 -13.79 2.28 0.90
C GLN A 138 -12.94 1.06 1.19
N LEU A 139 -12.33 0.53 0.14
CA LEU A 139 -11.50 -0.64 0.14
C LEU A 139 -10.09 -0.19 -0.25
N THR A 140 -9.09 -0.53 0.57
CA THR A 140 -7.69 -0.28 0.22
C THR A 140 -6.98 -1.63 0.13
N ILE A 141 -6.38 -1.91 -1.01
CA ILE A 141 -5.66 -3.17 -1.27
C ILE A 141 -4.25 -2.83 -1.73
N ASN A 142 -3.24 -3.14 -0.91
CA ASN A 142 -1.82 -2.90 -1.24
C ASN A 142 -1.55 -1.51 -1.84
N GLY A 143 -2.18 -0.47 -1.28
CA GLY A 143 -2.02 0.93 -1.68
C GLY A 143 -3.04 1.45 -2.69
N ASP A 144 -3.78 0.59 -3.38
CA ASP A 144 -4.85 0.99 -4.30
C ASP A 144 -6.17 1.19 -3.55
N GLU A 145 -6.87 2.30 -3.83
CA GLU A 145 -8.07 2.73 -3.10
C GLU A 145 -9.30 2.73 -3.99
N GLU A 146 -10.27 1.89 -3.65
CA GLU A 146 -11.55 1.78 -4.34
C GLU A 146 -12.71 2.21 -3.46
N VAL A 147 -13.67 2.90 -4.06
CA VAL A 147 -14.83 3.44 -3.36
C VAL A 147 -16.10 2.90 -4.01
N PHE A 148 -16.98 2.35 -3.19
CA PHE A 148 -18.26 1.85 -3.63
C PHE A 148 -19.39 2.39 -2.78
N GLU A 149 -20.44 2.87 -3.44
CA GLU A 149 -21.64 3.39 -2.80
C GLU A 149 -22.80 2.45 -3.08
N PHE A 150 -23.54 2.10 -2.03
CA PHE A 150 -24.68 1.20 -2.14
C PHE A 150 -25.80 1.59 -1.19
N GLN A 151 -27.01 1.11 -1.50
CA GLN A 151 -28.20 1.31 -0.69
C GLN A 151 -28.59 0.03 0.04
N SER A 152 -28.99 0.13 1.31
CA SER A 152 -29.29 -1.02 2.18
C SER A 152 -30.74 -1.16 2.68
#